data_AF-X0WP94-F1
#
_entry.id   AF-X0WP94-F1
#
_cell.length_a   1.000
_cell.length_b   1.000
_cell.length_c   1.000
_cell.angle_alpha   90.00
_cell.angle_beta   90.00
_cell.angle_gamma   90.00
#
_symmetry.space_group_name_H-M   'P 1'
#
loop_
_entity.id
_entity.type
_entity.pdbx_description
1 polymer ?
#
loop_
_entity_poly.entity_id
_entity_poly.type
_entity_poly.pdbx_seq_one_letter_code
_entity_poly.pdbx_strand_id
1 'polypeptide(L)'
;MAPNLELEPRYSTREIPGRCIKCLAEEQSRDCLRQLLKGGSEDKELKETYEALASLLKSPELQKLRDESERYLAEGRDVKIVLHLGEGEPRYEIKVGQ
;
A
#
# COMPACT_ATOMS: atom_id res chain seq x y z
N MET A 1 0.39 14.80 -10.89
CA MET A 1 1.49 13.86 -11.25
C MET A 1 1.16 12.62 -10.45
N ALA A 2 0.70 11.54 -11.09
CA ALA A 2 0.01 10.45 -10.39
C ALA A 2 0.81 10.01 -9.14
N PRO A 3 0.21 10.05 -7.94
CA PRO A 3 0.92 9.66 -6.72
C PRO A 3 1.29 8.18 -6.80
N ASN A 4 2.61 7.91 -6.78
CA ASN A 4 3.11 6.56 -6.60
C ASN A 4 3.23 6.33 -5.09
N LEU A 5 2.54 5.31 -4.59
CA LEU A 5 2.59 4.94 -3.19
C LEU A 5 3.47 3.69 -3.01
N GLU A 6 4.54 3.84 -2.24
CA GLU A 6 5.46 2.75 -1.94
C GLU A 6 5.11 2.12 -0.58
N LEU A 7 4.96 0.80 -0.56
CA LEU A 7 4.67 0.01 0.64
C LEU A 7 5.74 -1.08 0.78
N GLU A 8 6.44 -1.07 1.90
CA GLU A 8 7.55 -2.00 2.17
C GLU A 8 7.13 -2.95 3.30
N PRO A 9 6.43 -4.06 2.98
CA PRO A 9 6.06 -5.05 3.99
C PRO A 9 7.32 -5.67 4.60
N ARG A 10 7.32 -5.86 5.92
CA ARG A 10 8.43 -6.49 6.64
C ARG A 10 7.94 -7.51 7.65
N TYR A 11 8.76 -8.53 7.93
CA TYR A 11 8.50 -9.44 9.04
C TYR A 11 8.65 -8.76 10.39
N SER A 12 7.84 -9.22 11.34
CA SER A 12 8.09 -8.91 12.74
C SER A 12 9.34 -9.63 13.19
N THR A 13 10.38 -8.87 13.47
CA THR A 13 11.56 -9.38 14.15
C THR A 13 11.38 -9.24 15.65
N ARG A 14 12.28 -9.83 16.45
CA ARG A 14 12.26 -9.67 17.92
C ARG A 14 12.41 -8.21 18.37
N GLU A 15 12.91 -7.36 17.50
CA GLU A 15 13.30 -5.99 17.81
C GLU A 15 12.38 -4.96 17.13
N ILE A 16 11.73 -5.32 16.02
CA ILE A 16 10.92 -4.39 15.22
C ILE A 16 9.59 -5.07 14.84
N PRO A 17 8.43 -4.48 15.21
CA PRO A 17 7.15 -4.97 14.73
C PRO A 17 7.06 -4.75 13.21
N GLY A 18 7.00 -5.85 12.49
CA GLY A 18 6.84 -5.85 11.04
C GLY A 18 5.39 -5.61 10.69
N ARG A 19 5.17 -4.84 9.62
CA ARG A 19 3.84 -4.56 9.11
C ARG A 19 3.66 -5.28 7.79
N CYS A 20 2.57 -6.03 7.69
CA CYS A 20 2.15 -6.62 6.43
C CYS A 20 1.61 -5.52 5.51
N ILE A 21 1.51 -5.85 4.21
CA ILE A 21 0.97 -4.95 3.19
C ILE A 21 -0.41 -4.38 3.57
N LYS A 22 -1.26 -5.20 4.22
CA LYS A 22 -2.56 -4.77 4.74
C LYS A 22 -2.42 -3.65 5.77
N CYS A 23 -1.56 -3.82 6.77
CA CYS A 23 -1.35 -2.79 7.81
C CYS A 23 -0.83 -1.48 7.21
N LEU A 24 0.07 -1.57 6.22
CA LEU A 24 0.62 -0.39 5.54
C LEU A 24 -0.46 0.33 4.72
N ALA A 25 -1.28 -0.42 3.97
CA ALA A 25 -2.40 0.14 3.20
C ALA A 25 -3.49 0.75 4.11
N GLU A 26 -3.80 0.13 5.25
CA GLU A 26 -4.73 0.67 6.25
C GLU A 26 -4.20 1.96 6.89
N GLU A 27 -2.90 2.02 7.19
CA GLU A 27 -2.27 3.23 7.74
C GLU A 27 -2.31 4.38 6.74
N GLN A 28 -1.89 4.13 5.49
CA GLN A 28 -1.88 5.14 4.43
C GLN A 28 -3.28 5.61 4.07
N SER A 29 -4.28 4.72 4.00
CA SER A 29 -5.66 5.12 3.73
C SER A 29 -6.23 5.97 4.86
N ARG A 30 -5.92 5.65 6.11
CA ARG A 30 -6.34 6.42 7.29
C ARG A 30 -5.62 7.76 7.39
N ASP A 31 -4.36 7.86 6.98
CA ASP A 31 -3.64 9.12 6.90
C ASP A 31 -4.22 10.02 5.81
N CYS A 32 -4.42 9.47 4.61
CA CYS A 32 -5.06 10.15 3.49
C CYS A 32 -6.45 10.67 3.85
N LEU A 33 -7.29 9.85 4.51
CA LEU A 33 -8.59 10.27 5.02
C LEU A 33 -8.47 11.40 6.04
N ARG A 34 -7.49 11.35 6.95
CA ARG A 34 -7.25 12.42 7.92
C ARG A 34 -6.83 13.73 7.25
N GLN A 35 -6.03 13.67 6.19
CA GLN A 35 -5.65 14.83 5.40
C GLN A 35 -6.86 15.42 4.67
N LEU A 36 -7.66 14.60 4.00
CA LEU A 36 -8.92 15.01 3.34
C LEU A 36 -9.94 15.66 4.29
N LEU A 37 -9.96 15.23 5.55
CA LEU A 37 -10.83 15.81 6.58
C LEU A 37 -10.28 17.11 7.19
N LYS A 38 -8.95 17.31 7.15
CA LYS A 38 -8.27 18.50 7.73
C LYS A 38 -8.06 19.64 6.72
N GLY A 39 -7.70 19.31 5.49
CA GLY A 39 -7.58 20.24 4.36
C GLY A 39 -8.79 20.08 3.47
N GLY A 40 -9.63 21.12 3.36
CA GLY A 40 -10.91 21.04 2.67
C GLY A 40 -10.77 20.53 1.24
N SER A 41 -11.27 19.30 1.00
CA SER A 41 -11.83 18.68 -0.23
C SER A 41 -11.24 18.94 -1.64
N GLU A 42 -10.22 19.76 -1.84
CA GLU A 42 -9.74 20.14 -3.18
C GLU A 42 -8.55 19.29 -3.68
N ASP A 43 -7.96 18.45 -2.83
CA ASP A 43 -6.94 17.48 -3.24
C ASP A 43 -7.58 16.26 -3.91
N LYS A 44 -7.96 16.45 -5.19
CA LYS A 44 -8.42 15.38 -6.08
C LYS A 44 -7.45 14.19 -6.06
N GLU A 45 -6.14 14.45 -6.02
CA GLU A 45 -5.08 13.43 -5.95
C GLU A 45 -5.14 12.61 -4.64
N LEU A 46 -5.40 13.24 -3.48
CA LEU A 46 -5.60 12.50 -2.21
C LEU A 46 -6.88 11.66 -2.27
N LYS A 47 -7.96 12.19 -2.83
CA LYS A 47 -9.22 11.46 -2.94
C LYS A 47 -9.08 10.22 -3.82
N GLU A 48 -8.46 10.36 -4.99
CA GLU A 48 -8.17 9.24 -5.91
C GLU A 48 -7.27 8.19 -5.22
N THR A 49 -6.25 8.65 -4.49
CA THR A 49 -5.37 7.78 -3.69
C THR A 49 -6.16 6.99 -2.64
N TYR A 50 -7.05 7.66 -1.91
CA TYR A 50 -7.88 7.02 -0.89
C TYR A 50 -8.84 6.00 -1.49
N GLU A 51 -9.53 6.34 -2.58
CA GLU A 51 -10.48 5.45 -3.26
C GLU A 51 -9.76 4.19 -3.80
N ALA A 52 -8.59 4.35 -4.40
CA ALA A 52 -7.81 3.23 -4.88
C ALA A 52 -7.30 2.32 -3.74
N LEU A 53 -6.80 2.90 -2.64
CA LEU A 53 -6.42 2.15 -1.45
C LEU A 53 -7.60 1.42 -0.81
N ALA A 54 -8.75 2.09 -0.69
CA ALA A 54 -9.96 1.50 -0.13
C ALA A 54 -10.50 0.36 -1.02
N SER A 55 -10.40 0.50 -2.34
CA SER A 55 -10.72 -0.55 -3.30
C SER A 55 -9.78 -1.74 -3.14
N LEU A 56 -8.47 -1.49 -3.13
CA LEU A 56 -7.45 -2.52 -2.89
C LEU A 56 -7.70 -3.27 -1.59
N LEU A 57 -7.99 -2.55 -0.49
CA LEU A 57 -8.27 -3.14 0.82
C LEU A 57 -9.51 -4.05 0.84
N LYS A 58 -10.50 -3.78 -0.01
CA LYS A 58 -11.72 -4.57 -0.17
C LYS A 58 -11.58 -5.68 -1.21
N SER A 59 -10.61 -5.57 -2.11
CA SER A 59 -10.37 -6.51 -3.19
C SER A 59 -9.60 -7.75 -2.74
N PRO A 60 -9.81 -8.90 -3.40
CA PRO A 60 -9.00 -10.11 -3.18
C PRO A 60 -7.53 -9.92 -3.61
N GLU A 61 -7.21 -8.87 -4.35
CA GLU A 61 -5.86 -8.51 -4.76
C GLU A 61 -4.94 -8.22 -3.57
N LEU A 62 -5.46 -7.64 -2.49
CA LEU A 62 -4.69 -7.47 -1.26
C LEU A 62 -4.23 -8.82 -0.70
N GLN A 63 -5.09 -9.83 -0.74
CA GLN A 63 -4.76 -11.16 -0.27
C GLN A 63 -3.63 -11.76 -1.12
N LYS A 64 -3.70 -11.62 -2.45
CA LYS A 64 -2.61 -12.06 -3.35
C LYS A 64 -1.30 -11.34 -3.06
N LEU A 65 -1.33 -10.00 -2.93
CA LEU A 65 -0.15 -9.20 -2.59
C LEU A 65 0.46 -9.63 -1.25
N ARG A 66 -0.40 -9.95 -0.29
CA ARG A 66 0.02 -10.44 1.02
C ARG A 66 0.71 -11.80 0.92
N ASP A 67 0.08 -12.78 0.28
CA ASP A 67 0.66 -14.12 0.08
C ASP A 67 2.01 -14.06 -0.65
N GLU A 68 2.09 -13.29 -1.74
CA GLU A 68 3.34 -13.10 -2.49
C GLU A 68 4.41 -12.41 -1.65
N SER A 69 4.05 -11.35 -0.91
CA SER A 69 4.99 -10.66 -0.02
C SER A 69 5.50 -11.59 1.07
N GLU A 70 4.61 -12.33 1.73
CA GLU A 70 4.99 -13.30 2.77
C GLU A 70 5.89 -14.39 2.19
N ARG A 71 5.66 -14.83 0.95
CA ARG A 71 6.52 -15.81 0.28
C ARG A 71 7.92 -15.27 0.01
N TYR A 72 8.05 -14.10 -0.60
CA TYR A 72 9.37 -13.51 -0.88
C TYR A 72 10.13 -13.15 0.40
N LEU A 73 9.43 -12.59 1.40
CA LEU A 73 10.01 -12.34 2.71
C LEU A 73 10.51 -13.64 3.34
N ALA A 74 9.76 -14.75 3.24
CA ALA A 74 10.17 -16.07 3.76
C ALA A 74 11.44 -16.60 3.09
N GLU A 75 11.67 -16.25 1.83
CA GLU A 75 12.90 -16.53 1.10
C GLU A 75 14.08 -15.64 1.52
N GLY A 76 13.87 -14.71 2.46
CA GLY A 76 14.87 -13.75 2.93
C GLY A 76 15.05 -12.55 2.01
N ARG A 77 14.12 -12.33 1.08
CA ARG A 77 14.17 -11.23 0.11
C ARG A 77 13.44 -10.00 0.64
N ASP A 78 13.92 -8.82 0.28
CA ASP A 78 13.19 -7.58 0.57
C ASP A 78 12.07 -7.38 -0.46
N VAL A 79 10.92 -6.88 -0.01
CA VAL A 79 9.75 -6.69 -0.87
C VAL A 79 9.30 -5.25 -0.78
N LYS A 80 9.21 -4.60 -1.92
CA LYS A 80 8.62 -3.27 -2.09
C LYS A 80 7.47 -3.34 -3.07
N ILE A 81 6.30 -2.86 -2.68
CA ILE A 81 5.12 -2.76 -3.53
C ILE A 81 4.94 -1.29 -3.92
N VAL A 82 4.91 -1.01 -5.22
CA VAL A 82 4.65 0.33 -5.76
C VAL A 82 3.24 0.33 -6.33
N LEU A 83 2.35 1.09 -5.71
CA LEU A 83 1.00 1.34 -6.20
C LEU A 83 1.00 2.59 -7.08
N HIS A 84 0.64 2.43 -8.34
CA HIS A 84 0.48 3.50 -9.30
C HIS A 84 -0.99 3.95 -9.30
N LEU A 85 -1.26 5.05 -8.60
CA LEU A 85 -2.59 5.60 -8.40
C LEU A 85 -2.76 6.77 -9.39
N GLY A 86 -3.17 6.46 -10.63
CA GLY A 86 -3.48 7.45 -11.67
C GLY A 86 -4.95 7.43 -12.08
N GLU A 87 -5.35 8.32 -13.00
CA GLU A 87 -6.71 8.30 -13.59
C GLU A 87 -6.92 6.95 -14.32
N GLY A 88 -7.60 6.01 -13.66
CA GLY A 88 -7.94 4.69 -14.21
C GLY A 88 -7.84 3.53 -13.20
N GLU A 89 -7.57 2.32 -13.72
CA GLU A 89 -7.41 1.12 -12.91
C GLU A 89 -6.12 1.20 -12.07
N PRO A 90 -6.19 0.98 -10.74
CA PRO A 90 -5.01 1.02 -9.89
C PRO A 90 -4.05 -0.09 -10.30
N ARG A 91 -2.84 0.28 -10.72
CA ARG A 91 -1.78 -0.68 -11.05
C ARG A 91 -0.86 -0.85 -9.87
N TYR A 92 -0.27 -2.03 -9.73
CA TYR A 92 0.74 -2.30 -8.73
C TYR A 92 1.92 -3.05 -9.32
N GLU A 93 3.10 -2.78 -8.78
CA GLU A 93 4.33 -3.46 -9.11
C GLU A 93 4.97 -4.00 -7.83
N ILE A 94 5.36 -5.28 -7.85
CA ILE A 94 6.12 -5.89 -6.76
C ILE A 94 7.58 -5.89 -7.17
N LYS A 95 8.40 -5.13 -6.46
CA LYS A 95 9.86 -5.12 -6.56
C LYS A 95 10.42 -6.00 -5.46
N VAL A 96 11.07 -7.08 -5.87
CA VAL A 96 11.75 -7.99 -4.95
C VAL A 96 13.25 -7.67 -5.00
N GLY A 97 13.79 -7.20 -3.89
CA GLY A 97 15.21 -6.99 -3.68
C GLY A 97 15.92 -8.29 -3.31
N GLN A 98 17.20 -8.39 -3.65
CA GLN A 98 18.04 -9.57 -3.40
C GLN A 98 18.99 -9.34 -2.23
#